data_AF-A0A8B4BVF9-F1
#
_entry.id   AF-A0A8B4BVF9-F1
#
_cell.length_a   1.000
_cell.length_b   1.000
_cell.length_c   1.000
_cell.angle_alpha   90.00
_cell.angle_beta   90.00
_cell.angle_gamma   90.00
#
_symmetry.space_group_name_H-M   'P 1'
#
loop_
_entity.id
_entity.type
_entity.pdbx_description
1 polymer ?
#
loop_
_entity_poly.entity_id
_entity_poly.type
_entity_poly.pdbx_seq_one_letter_code
_entity_poly.pdbx_strand_id
1 'polypeptide(L)'
;MNWKLTSTLDLNLLYEEGVERTYKGCDGYAPMFAYMGQEGYCLHVEMRKGSVHCQKGTPNFIQETIQSARKLTDQPLLFRLDSGNDSRDNLIILLENHASFIIKRNPR
;
A
#
# COMPACT_ATOMS: atom_id res chain seq x y z
N MET A 1 9.58 4.50 12.87
CA MET A 1 9.60 5.09 11.52
C MET A 1 8.21 5.06 10.91
N ASN A 2 7.75 6.17 10.28
CA ASN A 2 6.43 6.30 9.67
C ASN A 2 6.39 5.63 8.29
N TRP A 3 5.33 4.93 7.89
CA TRP A 3 5.16 4.41 6.53
C TRP A 3 3.83 4.88 5.94
N LYS A 4 3.75 5.29 4.66
CA LYS A 4 2.49 5.76 4.04
C LYS A 4 2.17 4.93 2.81
N LEU A 5 0.96 4.35 2.76
CA LEU A 5 0.39 3.78 1.54
C LEU A 5 -0.48 4.81 0.80
N THR A 6 -0.33 4.87 -0.52
CA THR A 6 -1.15 5.68 -1.42
C THR A 6 -1.80 4.79 -2.48
N SER A 7 -3.04 5.11 -2.86
CA SER A 7 -3.96 4.18 -3.53
C SER A 7 -4.37 4.55 -4.96
N THR A 8 -3.79 5.61 -5.57
CA THR A 8 -4.07 5.96 -6.98
C THR A 8 -2.97 6.82 -7.58
N LEU A 9 -2.52 6.50 -8.80
CA LEU A 9 -1.66 7.35 -9.63
C LEU A 9 -2.34 7.51 -10.98
N ASP A 10 -2.52 8.76 -11.42
CA ASP A 10 -3.10 9.12 -12.71
C ASP A 10 -1.95 9.42 -13.69
N LEU A 11 -1.81 8.61 -14.73
CA LEU A 11 -0.81 8.76 -15.79
C LEU A 11 -1.52 8.63 -17.14
N ASN A 12 -1.34 9.59 -18.06
CA ASN A 12 -1.86 9.55 -19.43
C ASN A 12 -1.15 8.46 -20.26
N LEU A 13 -1.52 7.19 -20.06
CA LEU A 13 -0.87 6.01 -20.66
C LEU A 13 -1.90 5.08 -21.32
N LEU A 14 -2.82 5.62 -22.11
CA LEU A 14 -4.02 4.94 -22.69
C LEU A 14 -3.79 3.61 -23.42
N TYR A 15 -2.54 3.18 -23.64
CA TYR A 15 -2.17 1.98 -24.40
C TYR A 15 -1.25 1.01 -23.65
N GLU A 16 -0.98 1.26 -22.36
CA GLU A 16 -0.12 0.39 -21.55
C GLU A 16 -0.90 -0.77 -20.93
N GLU A 17 -0.24 -1.93 -20.79
CA GLU A 17 -0.86 -3.14 -20.24
C GLU A 17 -1.28 -2.91 -18.78
N GLY A 18 -2.57 -3.09 -18.48
CA GLY A 18 -3.14 -2.93 -17.14
C GLY A 18 -3.85 -1.59 -16.87
N VAL A 19 -3.85 -0.66 -17.83
CA VAL A 19 -4.71 0.54 -17.76
C VAL A 19 -6.18 0.13 -17.90
N GLU A 20 -6.98 0.44 -16.88
CA GLU A 20 -8.42 0.15 -16.85
C GLU A 20 -9.18 1.29 -16.16
N ARG A 21 -10.51 1.29 -16.28
CA ARG A 21 -11.37 2.29 -15.62
C ARG A 21 -11.23 2.17 -14.10
N THR A 22 -10.69 3.21 -13.46
CA THR A 22 -10.50 3.27 -12.01
C THR A 22 -11.77 3.69 -11.29
N TYR A 23 -11.79 3.50 -9.96
CA TYR A 23 -12.85 4.02 -9.08
C TYR A 23 -13.08 5.53 -9.23
N LYS A 24 -12.05 6.30 -9.63
CA LYS A 24 -12.16 7.76 -9.82
C LYS A 24 -12.76 8.16 -11.16
N GLY A 25 -13.18 7.20 -11.99
CA GLY A 25 -13.78 7.48 -13.28
C GLY A 25 -12.77 8.01 -14.32
N CYS A 26 -11.49 7.70 -14.16
CA CYS A 26 -10.46 7.89 -15.16
C CYS A 26 -9.79 6.56 -15.51
N ASP A 27 -9.17 6.48 -16.68
CA ASP A 27 -8.45 5.29 -17.12
C ASP A 27 -7.02 5.37 -16.58
N GLY A 28 -6.60 4.35 -15.84
CA GLY A 28 -5.29 4.35 -15.19
C GLY A 28 -5.02 3.08 -14.41
N TYR A 29 -4.00 3.12 -13.55
CA TYR A 29 -3.64 2.05 -12.64
C TYR A 29 -4.24 2.28 -11.24
N ALA A 30 -4.33 1.23 -10.45
CA ALA A 30 -4.64 1.27 -9.01
C ALA A 30 -3.40 0.92 -8.17
N PRO A 31 -2.31 1.71 -8.26
CA PRO A 31 -1.03 1.33 -7.68
C PRO A 31 -1.06 1.28 -6.16
N MET A 32 -0.13 0.52 -5.60
CA MET A 32 0.26 0.57 -4.19
C MET A 32 1.71 0.98 -4.07
N PHE A 33 1.98 1.80 -3.08
CA PHE A 33 3.32 2.26 -2.76
C PHE A 33 3.57 2.09 -1.26
N ALA A 34 4.79 1.71 -0.91
CA ALA A 34 5.30 1.76 0.45
C ALA A 34 6.57 2.61 0.51
N TYR A 35 6.55 3.64 1.34
CA TYR A 35 7.68 4.57 1.51
C TYR A 35 8.22 4.55 2.94
N MET A 36 9.55 4.47 3.10
CA MET A 36 10.26 4.78 4.35
C MET A 36 10.02 6.25 4.69
N GLY A 37 9.29 6.54 5.76
CA GLY A 37 8.76 7.89 5.94
C GLY A 37 9.74 8.93 6.47
N GLN A 38 10.93 8.57 6.94
CA GLN A 38 11.91 9.58 7.38
C GLN A 38 12.72 10.13 6.18
N GLU A 39 13.11 9.26 5.26
CA GLU A 39 13.95 9.60 4.10
C GLU A 39 13.13 9.70 2.79
N GLY A 40 11.90 9.19 2.79
CA GLY A 40 11.04 9.16 1.61
C GLY A 40 11.39 8.06 0.61
N TYR A 41 12.26 7.11 0.96
CA TYR A 41 12.65 6.03 0.04
C TYR A 41 11.48 5.14 -0.30
N CYS A 42 11.25 4.93 -1.60
CA CYS A 42 10.28 3.96 -2.09
C CYS A 42 10.82 2.55 -1.87
N LEU A 43 10.16 1.76 -1.03
CA LEU A 43 10.57 0.38 -0.76
C LEU A 43 9.87 -0.65 -1.61
N HIS A 44 8.60 -0.40 -1.93
CA HIS A 44 7.81 -1.36 -2.68
C HIS A 44 6.78 -0.65 -3.55
N VAL A 45 6.62 -1.13 -4.77
CA VAL A 45 5.69 -0.60 -5.77
C VAL A 45 5.00 -1.76 -6.46
N GLU A 46 3.68 -1.73 -6.48
CA GLU A 46 2.86 -2.61 -7.32
C GLU A 46 2.00 -1.77 -8.25
N MET A 47 2.20 -1.93 -9.56
CA MET A 47 1.36 -1.34 -10.60
C MET A 47 0.20 -2.29 -10.90
N ARG A 48 -0.92 -2.13 -10.17
CA ARG A 48 -2.11 -2.99 -10.34
C ARG A 48 -3.07 -2.41 -11.36
N LYS A 49 -3.83 -3.29 -12.00
CA LYS A 49 -4.87 -2.90 -12.96
C LYS A 49 -5.87 -1.91 -12.34
N GLY A 50 -6.32 -0.93 -13.14
CA GLY A 50 -7.18 0.16 -12.66
C GLY A 50 -8.48 -0.25 -11.96
N SER A 51 -9.08 -1.37 -12.39
CA SER A 51 -10.34 -1.87 -11.81
C SER A 51 -10.17 -2.60 -10.48
N VAL A 52 -8.93 -2.85 -10.04
CA VAL A 52 -8.64 -3.65 -8.85
C VAL A 52 -9.10 -2.93 -7.59
N HIS A 53 -9.94 -3.61 -6.80
CA HIS A 53 -10.35 -3.15 -5.49
C HIS A 53 -9.13 -2.96 -4.56
N CYS A 54 -9.13 -1.92 -3.74
CA CYS A 54 -7.97 -1.50 -2.96
C CYS A 54 -7.36 -2.61 -2.10
N GLN A 55 -8.18 -3.48 -1.50
CA GLN A 55 -7.76 -4.58 -0.63
C GLN A 55 -7.17 -5.80 -1.38
N LYS A 56 -7.44 -5.96 -2.68
CA LYS A 56 -7.00 -7.16 -3.40
C LYS A 56 -5.48 -7.12 -3.58
N GLY A 57 -4.80 -8.11 -2.99
CA GLY A 57 -3.33 -8.20 -3.00
C GLY A 57 -2.63 -7.44 -1.86
N THR A 58 -3.34 -6.63 -1.07
CA THR A 58 -2.76 -5.86 0.04
C THR A 58 -2.06 -6.74 1.10
N PRO A 59 -2.60 -7.91 1.51
CA PRO A 59 -1.90 -8.78 2.46
C PRO A 59 -0.49 -9.15 2.01
N ASN A 60 -0.34 -9.61 0.77
CA ASN A 60 0.95 -10.00 0.19
C ASN A 60 1.89 -8.79 0.10
N PHE A 61 1.37 -7.65 -0.38
CA PHE A 61 2.14 -6.41 -0.48
C PHE A 61 2.71 -5.97 0.88
N ILE A 62 1.92 -6.05 1.96
CA ILE A 62 2.37 -5.73 3.31
C ILE A 62 3.48 -6.68 3.75
N GLN A 63 3.31 -7.98 3.51
CA GLN A 63 4.28 -9.01 3.91
C GLN A 63 5.63 -8.81 3.20
N GLU A 64 5.61 -8.57 1.89
CA GLU A 64 6.81 -8.24 1.10
C GLU A 64 7.45 -6.92 1.54
N THR A 65 6.63 -5.90 1.84
CA THR A 65 7.12 -4.62 2.36
C THR A 65 7.86 -4.78 3.70
N ILE A 66 7.33 -5.60 4.61
CA ILE A 66 7.98 -5.90 5.90
C ILE A 66 9.33 -6.58 5.65
N GLN A 67 9.38 -7.58 4.78
CA GLN A 67 10.64 -8.27 4.44
C GLN A 67 11.68 -7.30 3.89
N SER A 68 11.29 -6.41 2.97
CA SER A 68 12.16 -5.38 2.42
C SER A 68 12.62 -4.38 3.49
N ALA A 69 11.73 -3.92 4.37
CA ALA A 69 12.07 -3.02 5.46
C ALA A 69 13.07 -3.66 6.44
N ARG A 70 12.89 -4.96 6.76
CA ARG A 70 13.78 -5.70 7.67
C ARG A 70 15.18 -5.93 7.11
N LYS A 71 15.37 -5.87 5.78
CA LYS A 71 16.71 -5.87 5.19
C LYS A 71 17.45 -4.55 5.39
N LEU A 72 16.73 -3.46 5.70
CA LEU A 72 17.27 -2.11 5.82
C LEU A 72 17.39 -1.64 7.27
N THR A 73 16.55 -2.15 8.17
CA THR A 73 16.55 -1.73 9.57
C THR A 73 16.00 -2.80 10.51
N ASP A 74 16.63 -2.90 11.68
CA ASP A 74 16.15 -3.70 12.81
C ASP A 74 15.23 -2.91 13.76
N GLN A 75 15.05 -1.61 13.52
CA GLN A 75 14.20 -0.78 14.37
C GLN A 75 12.72 -1.22 14.33
N PRO A 76 11.92 -0.88 15.36
CA PRO A 76 10.48 -1.10 15.32
C PRO A 76 9.81 -0.42 14.12
N LEU A 77 8.96 -1.16 13.42
CA LEU A 77 8.20 -0.70 12.26
C LEU A 77 6.85 -0.12 12.70
N LEU A 78 6.45 1.04 12.14
CA LEU A 78 5.13 1.67 12.36
C LEU A 78 4.42 1.97 11.04
N PHE A 79 3.50 1.10 10.63
CA PHE A 79 2.73 1.27 9.41
C PHE A 79 1.66 2.35 9.56
N ARG A 80 1.53 3.26 8.59
CA ARG A 80 0.37 4.17 8.49
C ARG A 80 -0.44 3.81 7.26
N LEU A 81 -1.63 3.30 7.52
CA LEU A 81 -2.56 2.84 6.50
C LEU A 81 -3.68 3.86 6.30
N ASP A 82 -4.17 3.97 5.07
CA ASP A 82 -5.47 4.61 4.84
C ASP A 82 -6.61 3.65 5.23
N SER A 83 -7.83 4.19 5.35
CA SER A 83 -9.01 3.43 5.78
C SER A 83 -9.41 2.30 4.84
N GLY A 84 -9.04 2.36 3.56
CA GLY A 84 -9.32 1.30 2.59
C GLY A 84 -8.50 0.03 2.82
N ASN A 85 -7.49 0.10 3.69
CA ASN A 85 -6.64 -1.02 4.10
C ASN A 85 -6.94 -1.47 5.55
N ASP A 86 -8.06 -1.03 6.13
CA ASP A 86 -8.58 -1.49 7.42
C ASP A 86 -9.28 -2.84 7.27
N SER A 87 -8.49 -3.90 7.11
CA SER A 87 -8.99 -5.27 7.00
C SER A 87 -8.36 -6.16 8.05
N ARG A 88 -9.12 -7.17 8.51
CA ARG A 88 -8.64 -8.15 9.50
C ARG A 88 -7.36 -8.84 9.05
N ASP A 89 -7.27 -9.20 7.78
CA ASP A 89 -6.12 -9.93 7.22
C ASP A 89 -4.84 -9.08 7.28
N ASN A 90 -4.94 -7.79 6.95
CA ASN A 90 -3.80 -6.86 7.04
C ASN A 90 -3.34 -6.70 8.49
N LEU A 91 -4.29 -6.60 9.44
CA LEU A 91 -4.00 -6.45 10.86
C LEU A 91 -3.30 -7.68 11.44
N ILE A 92 -3.75 -8.88 11.08
CA ILE A 92 -3.12 -10.14 11.52
C ILE A 92 -1.66 -10.17 11.08
N ILE A 93 -1.37 -9.88 9.81
CA ILE A 93 0.01 -9.87 9.29
C ILE A 93 0.88 -8.88 10.07
N LEU A 94 0.39 -7.67 10.33
CA LEU A 94 1.16 -6.66 11.07
C LEU A 94 1.45 -7.10 12.50
N LEU A 95 0.46 -7.67 13.18
CA LEU A 95 0.60 -8.18 14.55
C LEU A 95 1.57 -9.36 14.64
N GLU A 96 1.45 -10.34 13.73
CA GLU A 96 2.35 -11.51 13.66
C GLU A 96 3.80 -11.10 13.38
N ASN A 97 4.02 -9.99 12.67
CA ASN A 97 5.35 -9.46 12.38
C ASN A 97 5.84 -8.44 13.42
N HIS A 98 5.15 -8.30 14.55
CA HIS A 98 5.45 -7.33 15.60
C HIS A 98 5.58 -5.88 15.08
N ALA A 99 4.82 -5.55 14.03
CA ALA A 99 4.77 -4.22 13.45
C ALA A 99 3.62 -3.42 14.10
N SER A 100 3.95 -2.23 14.59
CA SER A 100 2.93 -1.29 15.06
C SER A 100 2.20 -0.68 13.87
N PHE A 101 0.97 -0.20 14.07
CA PHE A 101 0.22 0.46 13.01
C PHE A 101 -0.69 1.57 13.53
N ILE A 102 -0.96 2.54 12.65
CA ILE A 102 -2.04 3.51 12.77
C ILE A 102 -2.85 3.48 11.48
N ILE A 103 -4.17 3.49 11.61
CA ILE A 103 -5.09 3.47 10.47
C ILE A 103 -5.90 4.75 10.48
N LYS A 104 -5.98 5.42 9.34
CA LYS A 104 -6.88 6.56 9.18
C LYS A 104 -8.31 6.08 9.43
N ARG A 105 -8.96 6.61 10.47
CA ARG A 105 -10.38 6.34 10.73
C ARG A 105 -11.24 6.91 9.60
N ASN A 106 -12.16 6.12 9.08
CA ASN A 106 -13.24 6.61 8.21
C ASN A 106 -14.52 6.77 9.04
N PRO A 107 -14.91 7.99 9.44
CA PRO A 107 -16.19 8.21 10.11
C PRO A 107 -17.31 7.90 9.11
N ARG A 108 -18.08 6.86 9.40
CA ARG A 108 -19.34 6.56 8.70
C ARG A 108 -20.49 7.19 9.46
#